data_AF-A0A3S4THS5-F1
#
_entry.id   AF-A0A3S4THS5-F1
#
_cell.length_a   1.000
_cell.length_b   1.000
_cell.length_c   1.000
_cell.angle_alpha   90.00
_cell.angle_beta   90.00
_cell.angle_gamma   90.00
#
_symmetry.space_group_name_H-M   'P 1'
#
loop_
_entity.id
_entity.type
_entity.pdbx_description
1 polymer ?
#
loop_
_entity_poly.entity_id
_entity_poly.type
_entity_poly.pdbx_seq_one_letter_code
_entity_poly.pdbx_strand_id
1 'polypeptide(L)'
;MNTLEAPVESAPLLKRVANILQELELNHALELSTSDALSLSDQGLLEFILNAHTQNLHHDPKVIKKLKRQRAGQKKFIEYIERFGGVVKQSEFAKLAGLSRQSINGKIKDELIITINSGPTPQVPVFQIDEKTTKLLFGLEKVNAELASKELGTSAMCTFWLNTRSRLEGLSVRDYLQVNPNKDALEKVLFIACREGEMGY
;
A
#
# COMPACT_ATOMS: atom_id res chain seq x y z
N MET A 1 -26.11 -5.72 29.64
CA MET A 1 -25.10 -5.06 28.81
C MET A 1 -23.78 -5.14 29.56
N ASN A 2 -22.89 -6.05 29.17
CA ASN A 2 -21.53 -6.03 29.70
C ASN A 2 -20.86 -4.80 29.10
N THR A 3 -20.54 -3.83 29.93
CA THR A 3 -19.60 -2.76 29.59
C THR A 3 -18.33 -3.42 29.09
N LEU A 4 -17.93 -3.10 27.85
CA LEU A 4 -16.60 -3.40 27.35
C LEU A 4 -15.61 -2.71 28.29
N GLU A 5 -15.10 -3.44 29.28
CA GLU A 5 -14.01 -2.97 30.13
C GLU A 5 -12.75 -2.93 29.28
N ALA A 6 -12.56 -1.81 28.62
CA ALA A 6 -11.40 -1.56 27.80
C ALA A 6 -10.19 -1.27 28.71
N PRO A 7 -9.00 -1.78 28.39
CA PRO A 7 -7.77 -1.39 29.08
C PRO A 7 -7.65 0.13 29.17
N VAL A 8 -7.16 0.68 30.29
CA VAL A 8 -7.09 2.12 30.60
C VAL A 8 -6.48 2.95 29.44
N GLU A 9 -5.50 2.40 28.72
CA GLU A 9 -4.85 3.04 27.57
C GLU A 9 -5.78 3.24 26.35
N SER A 10 -6.79 2.38 26.18
CA SER A 10 -7.71 2.41 25.04
C SER A 10 -9.01 3.20 25.31
N ALA A 11 -9.31 3.51 26.58
CA ALA A 11 -10.50 4.25 26.97
C ALA A 11 -10.65 5.63 26.28
N PRO A 12 -9.58 6.45 26.11
CA PRO A 12 -9.68 7.70 25.37
C PRO A 12 -10.03 7.51 23.89
N LEU A 13 -9.51 6.46 23.25
CA LEU A 13 -9.80 6.14 21.85
C LEU A 13 -11.26 5.75 21.67
N LEU A 14 -11.76 4.85 22.52
CA LEU A 14 -13.15 4.41 22.48
C LEU A 14 -14.13 5.56 22.69
N LYS A 15 -13.83 6.48 23.61
CA LYS A 15 -14.62 7.70 23.80
C LYS A 15 -14.68 8.55 22.54
N ARG A 16 -13.54 8.71 21.83
CA ARG A 16 -13.51 9.47 20.57
C ARG A 16 -14.30 8.78 19.46
N VAL A 17 -14.22 7.46 19.36
CA VAL A 17 -15.02 6.68 18.39
C VAL A 17 -16.51 6.82 18.69
N ALA A 18 -16.90 6.70 19.97
CA ALA A 18 -18.29 6.89 20.39
C ALA A 18 -18.82 8.29 20.03
N ASN A 19 -18.01 9.33 20.27
CA ASN A 19 -18.38 10.70 19.89
C ASN A 19 -18.60 10.86 18.38
N ILE A 20 -17.75 10.24 17.53
CA ILE A 20 -17.92 10.27 16.08
C ILE A 20 -19.25 9.61 15.70
N LEU A 21 -19.55 8.43 16.26
CA LEU A 21 -20.80 7.73 15.97
C LEU A 21 -22.02 8.53 16.41
N GLN A 22 -21.97 9.14 17.59
CA GLN A 22 -23.04 9.99 18.11
C GLN A 22 -23.27 11.22 17.22
N GLU A 23 -22.20 11.87 16.74
CA GLU A 23 -22.31 12.99 15.81
C GLU A 23 -22.97 12.58 14.50
N LEU A 24 -22.60 11.41 13.94
CA LEU A 24 -23.20 10.90 12.72
C LEU A 24 -24.67 10.52 12.91
N GLU A 25 -25.05 9.99 14.07
CA GLU A 25 -26.45 9.70 14.42
C GLU A 25 -27.28 10.98 14.54
N LEU A 26 -26.77 12.00 15.25
CA LEU A 26 -27.43 13.31 15.41
C LEU A 26 -27.64 14.03 14.08
N ASN A 27 -26.71 13.87 13.14
CA ASN A 27 -26.81 14.43 11.78
C ASN A 27 -27.61 13.54 10.82
N HIS A 28 -28.23 12.44 11.30
CA HIS A 28 -28.95 11.45 10.50
C HIS A 28 -28.12 10.85 9.35
N ALA A 29 -26.79 10.80 9.49
CA ALA A 29 -25.88 10.30 8.47
C ALA A 29 -25.70 8.76 8.53
N LEU A 30 -26.08 8.11 9.65
CA LEU A 30 -26.07 6.66 9.80
C LEU A 30 -27.38 6.05 9.30
N GLU A 31 -27.57 6.02 7.98
CA GLU A 31 -28.71 5.35 7.33
C GLU A 31 -28.50 3.82 7.22
N LEU A 32 -28.26 3.15 8.36
CA LEU A 32 -28.10 1.70 8.41
C LEU A 32 -29.21 1.07 9.24
N SER A 33 -29.98 0.15 8.65
CA SER A 33 -30.97 -0.60 9.41
C SER A 33 -30.28 -1.57 10.39
N THR A 34 -30.96 -1.91 11.47
CA THR A 34 -30.43 -2.87 12.47
C THR A 34 -30.15 -4.24 11.84
N SER A 35 -31.00 -4.69 10.90
CA SER A 35 -30.78 -5.94 10.17
C SER A 35 -29.56 -5.89 9.27
N ASP A 36 -29.31 -4.77 8.59
CA ASP A 36 -28.14 -4.61 7.72
C ASP A 36 -26.87 -4.56 8.56
N ALA A 37 -26.89 -3.85 9.69
CA ALA A 37 -25.76 -3.77 10.62
C ALA A 37 -25.32 -5.16 11.13
N LEU A 38 -26.28 -6.02 11.48
CA LEU A 38 -26.01 -7.39 11.97
C LEU A 38 -25.49 -8.33 10.86
N SER A 39 -25.73 -7.99 9.60
CA SER A 39 -25.28 -8.80 8.45
C SER A 39 -23.87 -8.44 7.96
N LEU A 40 -23.38 -7.24 8.32
CA LEU A 40 -22.05 -6.79 7.94
C LEU A 40 -20.97 -7.43 8.81
N SER A 41 -19.83 -7.76 8.21
CA SER A 41 -18.61 -8.04 8.97
C SER A 41 -18.10 -6.76 9.66
N ASP A 42 -17.28 -6.89 10.69
CA ASP A 42 -16.68 -5.73 11.37
C ASP A 42 -15.97 -4.77 10.40
N GLN A 43 -15.28 -5.33 9.40
CA GLN A 43 -14.66 -4.55 8.32
C GLN A 43 -15.70 -3.82 7.47
N GLY A 44 -16.80 -4.50 7.10
CA GLY A 44 -17.89 -3.89 6.34
C GLY A 44 -18.59 -2.78 7.11
N LEU A 45 -18.78 -2.96 8.42
CA LEU A 45 -19.34 -1.96 9.32
C LEU A 45 -18.44 -0.73 9.43
N LEU A 46 -17.13 -0.93 9.60
CA LEU A 46 -16.17 0.18 9.62
C LEU A 46 -16.14 0.95 8.28
N GLU A 47 -16.16 0.24 7.15
CA GLU A 47 -16.23 0.85 5.82
C GLU A 47 -17.52 1.67 5.63
N PHE A 48 -18.66 1.18 6.15
CA PHE A 48 -19.92 1.91 6.17
C PHE A 48 -19.80 3.21 6.98
N ILE A 49 -19.32 3.13 8.23
CA ILE A 49 -19.17 4.29 9.12
C ILE A 49 -18.26 5.34 8.49
N LEU A 50 -17.14 4.94 7.89
CA LEU A 50 -16.23 5.85 7.19
C LEU A 50 -16.88 6.53 5.98
N ASN A 51 -17.76 5.82 5.26
CA ASN A 51 -18.52 6.39 4.15
C ASN A 51 -19.55 7.42 4.62
N ALA A 52 -20.32 7.09 5.66
CA ALA A 52 -21.26 8.00 6.30
C ALA A 52 -20.54 9.27 6.80
N HIS A 53 -19.40 9.09 7.47
CA HIS A 53 -18.58 10.21 7.94
C HIS A 53 -18.06 11.09 6.80
N THR A 54 -17.61 10.50 5.70
CA THR A 54 -17.16 11.26 4.51
C THR A 54 -18.29 12.09 3.92
N GLN A 55 -19.51 11.53 3.86
CA GLN A 55 -20.70 12.24 3.34
C GLN A 55 -21.18 13.33 4.29
N ASN A 56 -21.04 13.12 5.60
CA ASN A 56 -21.35 14.12 6.61
C ASN A 56 -20.40 15.33 6.55
N LEU A 57 -19.09 15.09 6.37
CA LEU A 57 -18.07 16.13 6.37
C LEU A 57 -17.98 16.92 5.04
N HIS A 58 -18.32 16.28 3.92
CA HIS A 58 -18.15 16.87 2.60
C HIS A 58 -19.47 16.87 1.84
N HIS A 59 -19.83 18.03 1.29
CA HIS A 59 -21.05 18.17 0.48
C HIS A 59 -20.80 18.12 -1.03
N ASP A 60 -19.55 18.30 -1.48
CA ASP A 60 -19.21 18.20 -2.91
C ASP A 60 -19.17 16.72 -3.37
N PRO A 61 -20.07 16.30 -4.29
CA PRO A 61 -20.10 14.95 -4.81
C PRO A 61 -18.78 14.51 -5.47
N LYS A 62 -18.03 15.44 -6.08
CA LYS A 62 -16.73 15.14 -6.70
C LYS A 62 -15.70 14.77 -5.66
N VAL A 63 -15.67 15.48 -4.53
CA VAL A 63 -14.76 15.20 -3.39
C VAL A 63 -15.12 13.87 -2.76
N ILE A 64 -16.40 13.63 -2.47
CA ILE A 64 -16.87 12.34 -1.93
C ILE A 64 -16.46 11.19 -2.85
N LYS A 65 -16.74 11.31 -4.16
CA LYS A 65 -16.39 10.29 -5.15
C LYS A 65 -14.88 10.05 -5.22
N LYS A 66 -14.07 11.11 -5.15
CA LYS A 66 -12.60 11.01 -5.13
C LYS A 66 -12.12 10.23 -3.89
N LEU A 67 -12.60 10.58 -2.70
CA LEU A 67 -12.23 9.94 -1.44
C LEU A 67 -12.65 8.47 -1.39
N LYS A 68 -13.88 8.16 -1.83
CA LYS A 68 -14.36 6.76 -1.96
C LYS A 68 -13.48 5.96 -2.92
N ARG A 69 -13.14 6.53 -4.09
CA ARG A 69 -12.24 5.89 -5.07
C ARG A 69 -10.83 5.68 -4.50
N GLN A 70 -10.30 6.64 -3.75
CA GLN A 70 -8.98 6.53 -3.13
C GLN A 70 -8.94 5.39 -2.12
N ARG A 71 -9.93 5.29 -1.22
CA ARG A 71 -10.04 4.19 -0.24
C ARG A 71 -10.15 2.83 -0.92
N ALA A 72 -11.02 2.71 -1.93
CA ALA A 72 -11.15 1.48 -2.71
C ALA A 72 -9.85 1.12 -3.46
N GLY A 73 -9.15 2.12 -4.02
CA GLY A 73 -7.86 1.94 -4.69
C GLY A 73 -6.76 1.48 -3.72
N GLN A 74 -6.70 2.07 -2.53
CA GLN A 74 -5.75 1.69 -1.50
C GLN A 74 -5.99 0.25 -1.01
N LYS A 75 -7.25 -0.12 -0.78
CA LYS A 75 -7.62 -1.51 -0.44
C LYS A 75 -7.16 -2.49 -1.50
N LYS A 76 -7.50 -2.25 -2.77
CA LYS A 76 -7.05 -3.09 -3.90
C LYS A 76 -5.53 -3.17 -4.00
N PHE A 77 -4.83 -2.07 -3.74
CA PHE A 77 -3.38 -2.03 -3.78
C PHE A 77 -2.75 -2.86 -2.64
N ILE A 78 -3.30 -2.78 -1.42
CA ILE A 78 -2.84 -3.61 -0.29
C ILE A 78 -3.08 -5.08 -0.59
N GLU A 79 -4.30 -5.46 -1.00
CA GLU A 79 -4.64 -6.83 -1.40
C GLU A 79 -3.75 -7.34 -2.55
N TYR A 80 -3.35 -6.45 -3.46
CA TYR A 80 -2.44 -6.79 -4.55
C TYR A 80 -1.04 -7.11 -4.02
N ILE A 81 -0.50 -6.28 -3.12
CA ILE A 81 0.83 -6.48 -2.53
C ILE A 81 0.88 -7.70 -1.60
N GLU A 82 -0.20 -8.02 -0.90
CA GLU A 82 -0.32 -9.22 -0.06
C GLU A 82 -0.07 -10.52 -0.84
N ARG A 83 -0.44 -10.57 -2.12
CA ARG A 83 -0.16 -11.72 -3.01
C ARG A 83 1.33 -11.96 -3.25
N PHE A 84 2.17 -10.96 -2.99
CA PHE A 84 3.62 -11.00 -3.17
C PHE A 84 4.38 -10.87 -1.84
N GLY A 85 3.81 -11.45 -0.77
CA GLY A 85 4.41 -11.50 0.56
C GLY A 85 4.10 -10.30 1.44
N GLY A 86 3.30 -9.34 0.97
CA GLY A 86 2.83 -8.21 1.78
C GLY A 86 3.94 -7.21 2.10
N VAL A 87 3.81 -6.57 3.26
CA VAL A 87 4.71 -5.52 3.74
C VAL A 87 5.19 -5.83 5.15
N VAL A 88 6.44 -5.48 5.44
CA VAL A 88 7.06 -5.69 6.76
C VAL A 88 7.71 -4.41 7.27
N LYS A 89 8.04 -4.37 8.57
CA LYS A 89 8.80 -3.24 9.13
C LYS A 89 10.21 -3.22 8.55
N GLN A 90 10.82 -2.04 8.46
CA GLN A 90 12.20 -1.87 7.96
C GLN A 90 13.22 -2.79 8.66
N SER A 91 13.10 -2.96 9.98
CA SER A 91 13.99 -3.83 10.76
C SER A 91 13.84 -5.31 10.42
N GLU A 92 12.64 -5.73 10.05
CA GLU A 92 12.36 -7.10 9.63
C GLU A 92 12.81 -7.33 8.20
N PHE A 93 12.52 -6.38 7.31
CA PHE A 93 13.03 -6.39 5.94
C PHE A 93 14.56 -6.49 5.89
N ALA A 94 15.26 -5.72 6.73
CA ALA A 94 16.72 -5.77 6.83
C ALA A 94 17.21 -7.18 7.18
N LYS A 95 16.55 -7.87 8.13
CA LYS A 95 16.88 -9.25 8.49
C LYS A 95 16.64 -10.21 7.33
N LEU A 96 15.50 -10.09 6.65
CA LEU A 96 15.15 -10.94 5.51
C LEU A 96 16.13 -10.79 4.34
N ALA A 97 16.64 -9.57 4.12
CA ALA A 97 17.59 -9.27 3.05
C ALA A 97 19.07 -9.50 3.44
N GLY A 98 19.36 -9.92 4.68
CA GLY A 98 20.73 -10.05 5.19
C GLY A 98 21.50 -8.73 5.29
N LEU A 99 20.80 -7.60 5.47
CA LEU A 99 21.36 -6.24 5.53
C LEU A 99 21.23 -5.63 6.93
N SER A 100 22.07 -4.64 7.22
CA SER A 100 21.91 -3.83 8.43
C SER A 100 20.75 -2.86 8.30
N ARG A 101 20.12 -2.51 9.43
CA ARG A 101 19.04 -1.50 9.45
C ARG A 101 19.53 -0.14 8.93
N GLN A 102 20.78 0.22 9.23
CA GLN A 102 21.40 1.45 8.75
C GLN A 102 21.53 1.45 7.22
N SER A 103 21.91 0.32 6.62
CA SER A 103 22.00 0.17 5.17
C SER A 103 20.63 0.34 4.51
N ILE A 104 19.58 -0.30 5.04
CA ILE A 104 18.21 -0.13 4.55
C ILE A 104 17.74 1.32 4.68
N ASN A 105 17.99 1.97 5.82
CA ASN A 105 17.60 3.37 6.02
C ASN A 105 18.27 4.31 5.01
N GLY A 106 19.56 4.11 4.72
CA GLY A 106 20.27 4.87 3.67
C GLY A 106 19.61 4.66 2.31
N LYS A 107 19.36 3.40 1.93
CA LYS A 107 18.71 3.07 0.66
C LYS A 107 17.29 3.61 0.53
N ILE A 108 16.51 3.67 1.63
CA ILE A 108 15.18 4.30 1.64
C ILE A 108 15.30 5.81 1.44
N LYS A 109 16.25 6.46 2.11
CA LYS A 109 16.50 7.90 1.97
C LYS A 109 16.89 8.27 0.54
N ASP A 110 17.65 7.39 -0.12
CA ASP A 110 18.10 7.55 -1.49
C ASP A 110 17.07 7.02 -2.52
N GLU A 111 15.85 6.68 -2.09
CA GLU A 111 14.75 6.17 -2.93
C GLU A 111 15.07 4.87 -3.70
N LEU A 112 16.09 4.14 -3.25
CA LEU A 112 16.53 2.87 -3.84
C LEU A 112 15.67 1.68 -3.36
N ILE A 113 14.91 1.86 -2.29
CA ILE A 113 13.95 0.88 -1.76
C ILE A 113 12.57 1.54 -1.66
N ILE A 114 11.57 0.86 -2.22
CA ILE A 114 10.19 1.30 -2.17
C ILE A 114 9.65 1.12 -0.75
N THR A 115 8.95 2.13 -0.24
CA THR A 115 8.24 2.07 1.05
C THR A 115 6.79 2.46 0.88
N ILE A 116 5.92 1.87 1.71
CA ILE A 116 4.50 2.18 1.83
C ILE A 116 4.27 2.84 3.19
N ASN A 117 3.73 4.05 3.15
CA ASN A 117 3.36 4.81 4.35
C ASN A 117 1.91 4.47 4.74
N SER A 118 1.74 3.41 5.52
CA SER A 118 0.46 2.95 6.07
C SER A 118 0.22 3.40 7.53
N GLY A 119 1.12 4.23 8.08
CA GLY A 119 1.07 4.69 9.47
C GLY A 119 2.32 5.51 9.85
N PRO A 120 2.65 5.61 11.16
CA PRO A 120 3.77 6.43 11.64
C PRO A 120 5.14 5.86 11.24
N THR A 121 5.20 4.58 10.90
CA THR A 121 6.43 3.90 10.46
C THR A 121 6.28 3.40 9.04
N PRO A 122 7.16 3.80 8.10
CA PRO A 122 7.15 3.25 6.75
C PRO A 122 7.35 1.74 6.77
N GLN A 123 6.54 1.03 5.98
CA GLN A 123 6.66 -0.40 5.77
C GLN A 123 7.30 -0.68 4.39
N VAL A 124 7.95 -1.82 4.26
CA VAL A 124 8.69 -2.20 3.05
C VAL A 124 8.03 -3.42 2.41
N PRO A 125 7.62 -3.36 1.13
CA PRO A 125 7.10 -4.53 0.41
C PRO A 125 8.14 -5.64 0.29
N VAL A 126 7.73 -6.87 0.64
CA VAL A 126 8.62 -8.06 0.69
C VAL A 126 9.10 -8.48 -0.68
N PHE A 127 8.30 -8.26 -1.74
CA PHE A 127 8.63 -8.67 -3.10
C PHE A 127 10.00 -8.17 -3.61
N GLN A 128 10.53 -7.09 -3.01
CA GLN A 128 11.83 -6.50 -3.33
C GLN A 128 13.02 -7.38 -2.94
N ILE A 129 12.77 -8.50 -2.25
CA ILE A 129 13.73 -9.55 -1.94
C ILE A 129 13.56 -10.69 -2.93
N ASP A 130 14.67 -11.17 -3.47
CA ASP A 130 14.73 -12.39 -4.24
C ASP A 130 14.54 -13.60 -3.32
N GLU A 131 13.44 -14.33 -3.54
CA GLU A 131 13.07 -15.52 -2.77
C GLU A 131 14.15 -16.61 -2.77
N LYS A 132 14.96 -16.70 -3.82
CA LYS A 132 15.99 -17.76 -3.96
C LYS A 132 17.27 -17.40 -3.23
N THR A 133 17.65 -16.13 -3.24
CA THR A 133 18.95 -15.68 -2.73
C THR A 133 18.85 -14.96 -1.39
N THR A 134 17.65 -14.62 -0.94
CA THR A 134 17.39 -13.81 0.28
C THR A 134 18.14 -12.48 0.28
N LYS A 135 18.38 -11.93 -0.91
CA LYS A 135 19.03 -10.64 -1.15
C LYS A 135 18.04 -9.70 -1.86
N LEU A 136 18.38 -8.42 -1.95
CA LEU A 136 17.63 -7.50 -2.81
C LEU A 136 17.62 -8.02 -4.25
N LEU A 137 16.50 -7.82 -4.95
CA LEU A 137 16.35 -8.18 -6.36
C LEU A 137 17.52 -7.62 -7.18
N PHE A 138 17.99 -8.40 -8.14
CA PHE A 138 19.04 -7.96 -9.05
C PHE A 138 18.58 -6.69 -9.79
N GLY A 139 19.39 -5.63 -9.72
CA GLY A 139 19.08 -4.36 -10.38
C GLY A 139 18.04 -3.48 -9.68
N LEU A 140 17.48 -3.89 -8.53
CA LEU A 140 16.44 -3.17 -7.79
C LEU A 140 16.75 -1.68 -7.64
N GLU A 141 17.93 -1.36 -7.11
CA GLU A 141 18.32 0.01 -6.77
C GLU A 141 18.39 0.90 -8.01
N LYS A 142 18.91 0.37 -9.12
CA LYS A 142 19.03 1.11 -10.39
C LYS A 142 17.67 1.37 -11.01
N VAL A 143 16.80 0.37 -11.01
CA VAL A 143 15.45 0.49 -11.56
C VAL A 143 14.62 1.44 -10.70
N ASN A 144 14.71 1.35 -9.37
CA ASN A 144 14.00 2.25 -8.47
C ASN A 144 14.49 3.70 -8.60
N ALA A 145 15.80 3.93 -8.74
CA ALA A 145 16.34 5.26 -9.02
C ALA A 145 15.80 5.86 -10.33
N GLU A 146 15.71 5.05 -11.38
CA GLU A 146 15.13 5.47 -12.66
C GLU A 146 13.63 5.81 -12.50
N LEU A 147 12.85 4.96 -11.82
CA LEU A 147 11.42 5.21 -11.58
C LEU A 147 11.18 6.43 -10.68
N ALA A 148 12.04 6.67 -9.70
CA ALA A 148 11.97 7.83 -8.82
C ALA A 148 12.17 9.14 -9.61
N SER A 149 13.04 9.14 -10.61
CA SER A 149 13.25 10.30 -11.51
C SER A 149 12.00 10.69 -12.32
N LYS A 150 10.99 9.79 -12.38
CA LYS A 150 9.70 10.02 -13.07
C LYS A 150 8.59 10.51 -12.14
N GLU A 151 8.92 10.84 -10.89
CA GLU A 151 7.96 11.30 -9.86
C GLU A 151 6.76 10.35 -9.68
N LEU A 152 6.98 9.05 -9.89
CA LEU A 152 5.94 8.04 -9.77
C LEU A 152 5.59 7.79 -8.30
N GLY A 153 4.30 7.75 -7.99
CA GLY A 153 3.86 7.34 -6.65
C GLY A 153 4.20 5.88 -6.37
N THR A 154 4.37 5.54 -5.09
CA THR A 154 4.69 4.18 -4.60
C THR A 154 3.86 3.07 -5.26
N SER A 155 2.54 3.26 -5.40
CA SER A 155 1.68 2.25 -6.02
C SER A 155 2.03 1.99 -7.49
N ALA A 156 2.41 3.02 -8.23
CA ALA A 156 2.86 2.88 -9.62
C ALA A 156 4.21 2.16 -9.68
N MET A 157 5.16 2.49 -8.80
CA MET A 157 6.44 1.78 -8.72
C MET A 157 6.26 0.29 -8.40
N CYS A 158 5.44 -0.07 -7.41
CA CYS A 158 5.14 -1.48 -7.13
C CYS A 158 4.45 -2.16 -8.32
N THR A 159 3.51 -1.49 -8.97
CA THR A 159 2.80 -2.01 -10.15
C THR A 159 3.76 -2.24 -11.31
N PHE A 160 4.74 -1.36 -11.51
CA PHE A 160 5.79 -1.54 -12.51
C PHE A 160 6.54 -2.85 -12.32
N TRP A 161 6.92 -3.15 -11.08
CA TRP A 161 7.66 -4.36 -10.72
C TRP A 161 6.85 -5.65 -10.89
N LEU A 162 5.55 -5.60 -10.57
CA LEU A 162 4.73 -6.78 -10.37
C LEU A 162 3.82 -7.11 -11.55
N ASN A 163 3.49 -6.14 -12.41
CA ASN A 163 2.67 -6.41 -13.59
C ASN A 163 3.47 -7.14 -14.68
N THR A 164 2.82 -8.13 -15.29
CA THR A 164 3.33 -8.84 -16.47
C THR A 164 3.45 -7.91 -17.67
N ARG A 165 4.55 -8.04 -18.43
CA ARG A 165 4.78 -7.24 -19.64
C ARG A 165 5.07 -8.14 -20.83
N SER A 166 4.41 -7.90 -21.96
CA SER A 166 4.64 -8.65 -23.20
C SER A 166 6.08 -8.53 -23.70
N ARG A 167 6.71 -7.37 -23.48
CA ARG A 167 8.14 -7.13 -23.80
C ARG A 167 9.12 -7.94 -22.95
N LEU A 168 8.64 -8.56 -21.87
CA LEU A 168 9.41 -9.40 -20.94
C LEU A 168 8.88 -10.84 -20.97
N GLU A 169 8.48 -11.34 -22.14
CA GLU A 169 8.02 -12.72 -22.33
C GLU A 169 6.77 -13.07 -21.50
N GLY A 170 5.95 -12.05 -21.17
CA GLY A 170 4.78 -12.22 -20.31
C GLY A 170 5.09 -12.31 -18.82
N LEU A 171 6.36 -12.14 -18.42
CA LEU A 171 6.77 -12.08 -17.02
C LEU A 171 6.64 -10.67 -16.45
N SER A 172 6.55 -10.58 -15.12
CA SER A 172 6.74 -9.32 -14.40
C SER A 172 8.21 -8.90 -14.43
N VAL A 173 8.50 -7.63 -14.17
CA VAL A 173 9.90 -7.16 -14.08
C VAL A 173 10.67 -7.91 -12.99
N ARG A 174 10.00 -8.13 -11.85
CA ARG A 174 10.53 -8.93 -10.74
C ARG A 174 10.95 -10.32 -11.22
N ASP A 175 10.00 -11.07 -11.79
CA ASP A 175 10.25 -12.46 -12.14
C ASP A 175 11.23 -12.58 -13.31
N TYR A 176 11.17 -11.65 -14.27
CA TYR A 176 12.10 -11.58 -15.40
C TYR A 176 13.55 -11.42 -14.95
N LEU A 177 13.82 -10.52 -14.01
CA LEU A 177 15.17 -10.28 -13.49
C LEU A 177 15.65 -11.37 -12.51
N GLN A 178 14.73 -12.06 -11.83
CA GLN A 178 15.08 -13.25 -11.05
C GLN A 178 15.49 -14.43 -11.94
N VAL A 179 14.84 -14.60 -13.09
CA VAL A 179 15.20 -15.64 -14.07
C VAL A 179 16.47 -15.26 -14.84
N ASN A 180 16.65 -13.98 -15.13
CA ASN A 180 17.75 -13.46 -15.94
C ASN A 180 18.58 -12.39 -15.18
N PRO A 181 19.37 -12.75 -14.16
CA PRO A 181 20.14 -11.79 -13.36
C PRO A 181 21.43 -11.35 -14.09
N ASN A 182 21.29 -10.79 -15.29
CA ASN A 182 22.38 -10.34 -16.13
C ASN A 182 22.19 -8.90 -16.63
N LYS A 183 23.28 -8.30 -17.14
CA LYS A 183 23.29 -6.89 -17.55
C LYS A 183 22.32 -6.59 -18.68
N ASP A 184 22.23 -7.47 -19.68
CA ASP A 184 21.36 -7.27 -20.85
C ASP A 184 19.88 -7.24 -20.45
N ALA A 185 19.47 -8.12 -19.55
CA ALA A 185 18.12 -8.13 -18.99
C ALA A 185 17.82 -6.84 -18.20
N LEU A 186 18.78 -6.37 -17.40
CA LEU A 186 18.65 -5.12 -16.66
C LEU A 186 18.55 -3.91 -17.59
N GLU A 187 19.36 -3.84 -18.64
CA GLU A 187 19.29 -2.75 -19.64
C GLU A 187 17.93 -2.70 -20.33
N LYS A 188 17.36 -3.86 -20.69
CA LYS A 188 15.99 -3.94 -21.22
C LYS A 188 14.96 -3.39 -20.24
N VAL A 189 15.07 -3.72 -18.95
CA VAL A 189 14.15 -3.22 -17.92
C VAL A 189 14.31 -1.72 -17.72
N LEU A 190 15.55 -1.21 -17.67
CA LEU A 190 15.82 0.23 -17.54
C LEU A 190 15.28 1.02 -18.73
N PHE A 191 15.37 0.47 -19.95
CA PHE A 191 14.75 1.06 -21.14
C PHE A 191 13.22 1.15 -21.05
N ILE A 192 12.58 0.22 -20.33
CA ILE A 192 11.14 0.29 -20.07
C ILE A 192 10.86 1.32 -18.96
N ALA A 193 11.63 1.29 -17.87
CA ALA A 193 11.48 2.21 -16.73
C ALA A 193 11.62 3.68 -17.16
N CYS A 194 12.57 3.99 -18.03
CA CYS A 194 12.80 5.36 -18.49
C CYS A 194 11.65 5.92 -19.34
N ARG A 195 10.73 5.07 -19.82
CA ARG A 195 9.55 5.46 -20.59
C ARG A 195 8.25 5.37 -19.78
N GLU A 196 8.33 4.92 -18.54
CA GLU A 196 7.16 4.83 -17.67
C GLU A 196 6.67 6.25 -17.34
N GLY A 197 5.36 6.49 -17.47
CA GLY A 197 4.77 7.83 -17.33
C GLY A 197 4.80 8.70 -18.60
N GLU A 198 5.57 8.33 -19.63
CA GLU A 198 5.60 9.05 -20.92
C GLU A 198 4.52 8.58 -21.89
N MET A 199 3.91 7.42 -21.66
CA MET A 199 2.77 6.92 -22.44
C MET A 199 1.44 7.42 -21.86
N GLY A 200 1.26 8.73 -21.91
CA GLY A 200 -0.04 9.39 -21.86
C GLY A 200 -0.47 9.78 -23.27
N TYR A 201 -1.14 8.86 -23.98
CA TYR A 201 -2.01 9.18 -25.11
C TYR A 201 -3.44 8.78 -24.75
#